data_AF-A0A9Q0NU91-F1
#
_entry.id   AF-A0A9Q0NU91-F1
#
_cell.length_a   1.000
_cell.length_b   1.000
_cell.length_c   1.000
_cell.angle_alpha   90.00
_cell.angle_beta   90.00
_cell.angle_gamma   90.00
#
_symmetry.space_group_name_H-M   'P 1'
#
loop_
_entity.id
_entity.type
_entity.pdbx_description
1 polymer ?
#
loop_
_entity_poly.entity_id
_entity_poly.type
_entity_poly.pdbx_seq_one_letter_code
_entity_poly.pdbx_strand_id
1 'polypeptide(L)'
;MFPPEYRKEIFRYIYNHQNEDGGWGLHIESHSNMFCTTFSYICLRMLGVGPDEEACARGRKWILDRGCVSSIPSWGKTWLSILGLFDWSGCNPMPPEFWILPTALPVHPAKMWCYCRLVYMPMSYLYGKRFVGPSTPLILSLREELYLEPYESVRWRQARHLCAREDLYYPHSLIQNFLWDSLYLISEPLLTRWPFNQLIRKKALEVTMKHIHYEDESSRYITIGCVEKALCMLSCWVEDPDGVAFKRHLARVPDYLWVGEDGMKVQSFGSQLWDATFGFQALFTSELGEEIKPTLAKSFDFIKKCQVVDNPAGDFMGMYRHISKGSWTFSDQDHGWQLSDCTAEALKCVLFAQMLPTECIGEKLDPRMIFEAVNIILSLQGPRGGLAGWEPIRGETWLEKLNPMEFLENIVIEHDYVECTSSAIHGFVMFMKVYPGHRKKEIETFIARAVEYLEMIQMPDGSCLQMVAGVRAT
;
A
#
# COMPACT_ATOMS: atom_id res chain seq x y z
N MET A 1 -7.34 -7.85 -22.22
CA MET A 1 -7.04 -9.29 -21.99
C MET A 1 -5.54 -9.44 -22.09
N PHE A 2 -4.89 -10.13 -21.13
CA PHE A 2 -3.44 -10.32 -21.18
C PHE A 2 -3.01 -11.17 -22.40
N PRO A 3 -1.86 -10.86 -23.03
CA PRO A 3 -1.28 -11.71 -24.07
C PRO A 3 -1.05 -13.16 -23.60
N PRO A 4 -1.05 -14.16 -24.50
CA PRO A 4 -0.77 -15.55 -24.15
C PRO A 4 0.53 -15.75 -23.37
N GLU A 5 1.57 -14.97 -23.69
CA GLU A 5 2.89 -15.01 -23.05
C GLU A 5 2.79 -14.59 -21.58
N TYR A 6 2.00 -13.55 -21.29
CA TYR A 6 1.79 -13.07 -19.92
C TYR A 6 1.08 -14.15 -19.10
N ARG A 7 0.04 -14.77 -19.67
CA ARG A 7 -0.69 -15.87 -19.01
C ARG A 7 0.24 -17.03 -18.67
N LYS A 8 1.14 -17.39 -19.58
CA LYS A 8 2.13 -18.46 -19.38
C LYS A 8 3.10 -18.12 -18.25
N GLU A 9 3.65 -16.92 -18.23
CA GLU A 9 4.62 -16.53 -17.20
C GLU A 9 3.96 -16.28 -15.83
N ILE A 10 2.70 -15.82 -15.79
CA ILE A 10 1.93 -15.73 -14.53
C ILE A 10 1.66 -17.14 -13.98
N PHE A 11 1.26 -18.09 -14.84
CA PHE A 11 1.12 -19.49 -14.44
C PHE A 11 2.43 -20.03 -13.85
N ARG A 12 3.56 -19.81 -14.54
CA ARG A 12 4.89 -20.24 -14.10
C ARG A 12 5.23 -19.70 -12.70
N TYR A 13 4.97 -18.42 -12.46
CA TYR A 13 5.20 -17.81 -11.14
C TYR A 13 4.37 -18.47 -10.04
N ILE A 14 3.06 -18.60 -10.24
CA ILE A 14 2.18 -19.22 -9.23
C ILE A 14 2.59 -20.68 -8.99
N TYR A 15 2.91 -21.42 -10.04
CA TYR A 15 3.32 -22.83 -9.93
C TYR A 15 4.62 -22.99 -9.15
N ASN A 16 5.63 -22.16 -9.42
CA ASN A 16 6.95 -22.25 -8.78
C ASN A 16 6.92 -21.93 -7.27
N HIS A 17 5.95 -21.13 -6.84
CA HIS A 17 5.82 -20.69 -5.44
C HIS A 17 4.74 -21.44 -4.66
N GLN A 18 4.27 -22.59 -5.16
CA GLN A 18 3.42 -23.48 -4.38
C GLN A 18 4.28 -24.21 -3.33
N ASN A 19 3.89 -24.10 -2.07
CA ASN A 19 4.56 -24.78 -0.96
C ASN A 19 4.41 -26.30 -1.04
N GLU A 20 5.26 -27.04 -0.33
CA GLU A 20 5.23 -28.51 -0.27
C GLU A 20 3.89 -29.05 0.25
N ASP A 21 3.21 -28.30 1.13
CA ASP A 21 1.89 -28.67 1.66
C ASP A 21 0.74 -28.43 0.66
N GLY A 22 1.02 -27.81 -0.49
CA GLY A 22 0.06 -27.52 -1.55
C GLY A 22 -0.56 -26.13 -1.50
N GLY A 23 -0.25 -25.32 -0.48
CA GLY A 23 -0.75 -23.95 -0.37
C GLY A 23 0.22 -22.88 -0.87
N TRP A 24 -0.15 -21.61 -0.63
CA TRP A 24 0.66 -20.42 -0.88
C TRP A 24 0.60 -19.48 0.32
N GLY A 25 1.68 -18.75 0.57
CA GLY A 25 1.82 -17.82 1.70
C GLY A 25 1.76 -16.34 1.34
N LEU A 26 1.81 -15.44 2.34
CA LEU A 26 1.80 -13.97 2.20
C LEU A 26 2.99 -13.45 1.37
N HIS A 27 4.13 -14.11 1.48
CA HIS A 27 5.33 -13.91 0.67
C HIS A 27 5.96 -15.25 0.30
N ILE A 28 6.92 -15.25 -0.63
CA ILE A 28 7.53 -16.46 -1.20
C ILE A 28 8.23 -17.37 -0.17
N GLU A 29 8.60 -16.82 1.00
CA GLU A 29 9.24 -17.57 2.09
C GLU A 29 8.26 -17.95 3.22
N SER A 30 6.99 -17.55 3.12
CA SER A 30 6.03 -17.76 4.20
C SER A 30 5.30 -19.10 4.07
N HIS A 31 4.88 -19.61 5.24
CA HIS A 31 3.95 -20.71 5.30
C HIS A 31 2.63 -20.40 4.57
N SER A 32 1.98 -21.46 4.11
CA SER A 32 0.69 -21.38 3.44
C SER A 32 -0.39 -20.79 4.35
N ASN A 33 -1.23 -19.92 3.79
CA ASN A 33 -2.39 -19.34 4.47
C ASN A 33 -3.63 -19.36 3.57
N MET A 34 -4.82 -19.13 4.14
CA MET A 34 -6.09 -19.20 3.41
C MET A 34 -6.20 -18.12 2.35
N PHE A 35 -5.77 -16.89 2.66
CA PHE A 35 -5.84 -15.77 1.73
C PHE A 35 -5.11 -16.06 0.42
N CYS A 36 -3.80 -16.28 0.49
CA CYS A 36 -2.95 -16.49 -0.67
C CYS A 36 -3.24 -17.81 -1.37
N THR A 37 -3.50 -18.90 -0.65
CA THR A 37 -3.86 -20.18 -1.28
C THR A 37 -5.14 -20.06 -2.10
N THR A 38 -6.15 -19.36 -1.58
CA THR A 38 -7.41 -19.14 -2.30
C THR A 38 -7.21 -18.33 -3.56
N PHE A 39 -6.48 -17.21 -3.50
CA PHE A 39 -6.29 -16.36 -4.68
C PHE A 39 -5.34 -16.98 -5.71
N SER A 40 -4.29 -17.68 -5.29
CA SER A 40 -3.44 -18.47 -6.19
C SER A 40 -4.27 -19.55 -6.92
N TYR A 41 -5.13 -20.27 -6.20
CA TYR A 41 -6.05 -21.23 -6.80
C TYR A 41 -6.98 -20.57 -7.82
N ILE A 42 -7.67 -19.48 -7.44
CA ILE A 42 -8.58 -18.77 -8.35
C ILE A 42 -7.83 -18.25 -9.58
N CYS A 43 -6.62 -17.71 -9.42
CA CYS A 43 -5.79 -17.26 -10.54
C CYS A 43 -5.46 -18.40 -11.50
N LEU A 44 -5.06 -19.58 -11.01
CA LEU A 44 -4.82 -20.76 -11.86
C LEU A 44 -6.09 -21.16 -12.63
N ARG A 45 -7.24 -21.17 -11.96
CA ARG A 45 -8.54 -21.49 -12.58
C ARG A 45 -8.91 -20.45 -13.65
N MET A 46 -8.66 -19.16 -13.41
CA MET A 46 -8.84 -18.08 -14.41
C MET A 46 -7.88 -18.19 -15.61
N LEU A 47 -6.67 -18.74 -15.39
CA LEU A 47 -5.71 -19.01 -16.46
C LEU A 47 -6.10 -20.21 -17.32
N GLY A 48 -7.04 -21.04 -16.86
CA GLY A 48 -7.60 -22.19 -17.58
C GLY A 48 -7.14 -23.55 -17.06
N VAL A 49 -6.39 -23.60 -15.96
CA VAL A 49 -5.93 -24.85 -15.32
C VAL A 49 -7.12 -25.55 -14.69
N GLY A 50 -7.35 -26.82 -15.01
CA GLY A 50 -8.44 -27.63 -14.47
C GLY A 50 -8.40 -27.81 -12.95
N PRO A 51 -9.54 -28.08 -12.29
CA PRO A 51 -9.60 -28.18 -10.84
C PRO A 51 -8.94 -29.47 -10.29
N ASP A 52 -8.79 -30.49 -11.15
CA ASP A 52 -8.17 -31.79 -10.81
C ASP A 52 -6.71 -31.88 -11.27
N GLU A 53 -6.16 -30.84 -11.91
CA GLU A 53 -4.73 -30.76 -12.21
C GLU A 53 -3.91 -30.56 -10.95
N GLU A 54 -2.68 -31.08 -10.92
CA GLU A 54 -1.86 -31.27 -9.72
C GLU A 54 -1.84 -30.08 -8.75
N ALA A 55 -1.47 -28.88 -9.25
CA ALA A 55 -1.37 -27.68 -8.41
C ALA A 55 -2.73 -27.25 -7.85
N CYS A 56 -3.78 -27.28 -8.69
CA CYS A 56 -5.15 -26.95 -8.28
C CYS A 56 -5.70 -27.98 -7.29
N ALA A 57 -5.52 -29.28 -7.55
CA ALA A 57 -6.02 -30.35 -6.69
C ALA A 57 -5.41 -30.25 -5.28
N ARG A 58 -4.11 -29.99 -5.18
CA ARG A 58 -3.39 -29.77 -3.92
C ARG A 58 -3.87 -28.50 -3.21
N GLY A 59 -3.99 -27.38 -3.92
CA GLY A 59 -4.48 -26.11 -3.36
C GLY A 59 -5.92 -26.20 -2.85
N ARG A 60 -6.82 -26.80 -3.63
CA ARG A 60 -8.22 -27.04 -3.24
C ARG A 60 -8.29 -27.92 -2.00
N LYS A 61 -7.53 -29.01 -1.96
CA LYS A 61 -7.45 -29.88 -0.78
C LYS A 61 -6.99 -29.08 0.45
N TRP A 62 -5.94 -28.28 0.30
CA TRP A 62 -5.41 -27.45 1.37
C TRP A 62 -6.48 -26.48 1.93
N ILE A 63 -7.23 -25.82 1.05
CA ILE A 63 -8.34 -24.89 1.40
C ILE A 63 -9.45 -25.62 2.17
N LEU A 64 -9.91 -26.76 1.64
CA LEU A 64 -11.04 -27.49 2.24
C LEU A 64 -10.67 -28.10 3.59
N ASP A 65 -9.44 -28.61 3.75
CA ASP A 65 -8.94 -29.19 5.01
C ASP A 65 -8.85 -28.13 6.15
N ARG A 66 -8.85 -26.83 5.81
CA ARG A 66 -8.71 -25.70 6.75
C ARG A 66 -9.99 -24.88 6.94
N GLY A 67 -11.14 -25.48 6.67
CA GLY A 67 -12.43 -24.85 6.92
C GLY A 67 -12.92 -23.95 5.79
N CYS A 68 -12.40 -24.16 4.57
CA CYS A 68 -12.82 -23.57 3.32
C CYS A 68 -12.79 -22.04 3.27
N VAL A 69 -13.23 -21.46 2.14
CA VAL A 69 -13.15 -20.00 1.95
C VAL A 69 -14.11 -19.21 2.83
N SER A 70 -15.05 -19.86 3.53
CA SER A 70 -15.84 -19.23 4.60
C SER A 70 -14.98 -18.63 5.73
N SER A 71 -13.76 -19.16 5.91
CA SER A 71 -12.81 -18.72 6.94
C SER A 71 -11.71 -17.79 6.41
N ILE A 72 -11.82 -17.29 5.17
CA ILE A 72 -10.82 -16.36 4.62
C ILE A 72 -10.80 -15.03 5.41
N PRO A 73 -9.64 -14.36 5.62
CA PRO A 73 -9.58 -13.06 6.30
C PRO A 73 -10.35 -11.94 5.57
N SER A 74 -10.55 -10.81 6.24
CA SER A 74 -11.44 -9.72 5.80
C SER A 74 -11.18 -9.22 4.37
N TRP A 75 -9.93 -9.00 3.99
CA TRP A 75 -9.57 -8.61 2.62
C TRP A 75 -9.95 -9.67 1.59
N GLY A 76 -9.80 -10.94 1.94
CA GLY A 76 -10.23 -12.05 1.10
C GLY A 76 -11.74 -12.08 0.93
N LYS A 77 -12.50 -11.87 2.00
CA LYS A 77 -13.97 -11.76 1.93
C LYS A 77 -14.38 -10.66 0.95
N THR A 78 -13.76 -9.49 1.02
CA THR A 78 -14.00 -8.37 0.11
C THR A 78 -13.78 -8.75 -1.36
N TRP A 79 -12.61 -9.32 -1.68
CA TRP A 79 -12.30 -9.74 -3.05
C TRP A 79 -13.19 -10.87 -3.55
N LEU A 80 -13.49 -11.88 -2.71
CA LEU A 80 -14.42 -12.94 -3.07
C LEU A 80 -15.84 -12.40 -3.26
N SER A 81 -16.29 -11.41 -2.49
CA SER A 81 -17.58 -10.75 -2.70
C SER A 81 -17.64 -9.99 -4.02
N ILE A 82 -16.57 -9.27 -4.36
CA ILE A 82 -16.43 -8.62 -5.67
C ILE A 82 -16.51 -9.66 -6.81
N LEU A 83 -15.89 -10.83 -6.67
CA LEU A 83 -15.94 -11.90 -7.67
C LEU A 83 -17.29 -12.65 -7.71
N GLY A 84 -18.13 -12.50 -6.69
CA GLY A 84 -19.37 -13.27 -6.54
C GLY A 84 -19.18 -14.68 -5.95
N LEU A 85 -18.08 -14.90 -5.23
CA LEU A 85 -17.76 -16.12 -4.51
C LEU A 85 -18.03 -16.03 -3.02
N PHE A 86 -18.52 -14.91 -2.50
CA PHE A 86 -18.83 -14.70 -1.08
C PHE A 86 -19.93 -13.63 -0.94
N ASP A 87 -20.93 -13.81 -0.08
CA ASP A 87 -21.97 -12.80 0.07
C ASP A 87 -21.51 -11.61 0.93
N TRP A 88 -21.81 -10.37 0.51
CA TRP A 88 -21.44 -9.16 1.24
C TRP A 88 -21.96 -9.13 2.70
N SER A 89 -23.04 -9.85 3.01
CA SER A 89 -23.55 -10.00 4.38
C SER A 89 -22.65 -10.81 5.30
N GLY A 90 -21.65 -11.51 4.77
CA GLY A 90 -20.61 -12.17 5.55
C GLY A 90 -19.35 -11.33 5.74
N CYS A 91 -19.32 -10.08 5.27
CA CYS A 91 -18.21 -9.16 5.51
C CYS A 91 -18.47 -8.29 6.75
N ASN A 92 -17.41 -7.90 7.45
CA ASN A 92 -17.51 -6.78 8.39
C ASN A 92 -17.87 -5.50 7.61
N PRO A 93 -18.73 -4.61 8.16
CA PRO A 93 -19.12 -3.40 7.45
C PRO A 93 -17.94 -2.49 7.09
N MET A 94 -17.89 -2.04 5.83
CA MET A 94 -16.97 -1.00 5.35
C MET A 94 -17.79 0.19 4.82
N PRO A 95 -18.47 0.94 5.70
CA PRO A 95 -19.44 1.94 5.29
C PRO A 95 -18.76 3.12 4.56
N PRO A 96 -19.18 3.49 3.34
CA PRO A 96 -18.64 4.68 2.66
C PRO A 96 -18.95 5.97 3.43
N GLU A 97 -19.93 5.97 4.34
CA GLU A 97 -20.26 7.13 5.18
C GLU A 97 -19.10 7.61 6.05
N PHE A 98 -18.09 6.76 6.24
CA PHE A 98 -16.84 7.11 6.88
C PHE A 98 -16.15 8.34 6.25
N TRP A 99 -16.30 8.54 4.94
CA TRP A 99 -15.69 9.62 4.16
C TRP A 99 -16.38 10.98 4.30
N ILE A 100 -17.58 11.04 4.89
CA ILE A 100 -18.34 12.28 5.11
C ILE A 100 -18.43 12.66 6.59
N LEU A 101 -17.68 11.96 7.44
CA LEU A 101 -17.58 12.28 8.85
C LEU A 101 -16.92 13.66 9.05
N PRO A 102 -17.26 14.39 10.13
CA PRO A 102 -16.54 15.61 10.48
C PRO A 102 -15.05 15.32 10.78
N THR A 103 -14.15 16.13 10.23
CA THR A 103 -12.68 16.01 10.43
C THR A 103 -12.24 16.10 11.89
N ALA A 104 -13.07 16.72 12.76
CA ALA A 104 -12.84 16.78 14.19
C ALA A 104 -12.87 15.39 14.86
N LEU A 105 -13.59 14.41 14.31
CA LEU A 105 -13.68 13.08 14.90
C LEU A 105 -12.32 12.37 14.90
N PRO A 106 -11.95 11.64 15.96
CA PRO A 106 -10.64 11.01 16.06
C PRO A 106 -10.46 9.87 15.05
N VAL A 107 -11.55 9.20 14.68
CA VAL A 107 -11.56 8.10 13.70
C VAL A 107 -11.60 8.58 12.24
N HIS A 108 -11.52 9.88 11.96
CA HIS A 108 -11.68 10.37 10.59
C HIS A 108 -10.57 9.85 9.65
N PRO A 109 -10.88 9.41 8.41
CA PRO A 109 -9.91 8.79 7.49
C PRO A 109 -8.66 9.64 7.19
N ALA A 110 -8.78 10.97 7.20
CA ALA A 110 -7.64 11.88 7.05
C ALA A 110 -6.52 11.72 8.11
N LYS A 111 -6.85 11.11 9.25
CA LYS A 111 -5.93 10.85 10.38
C LYS A 111 -5.32 9.45 10.33
N MET A 112 -5.81 8.59 9.44
CA MET A 112 -5.29 7.24 9.25
C MET A 112 -4.05 7.25 8.37
N TRP A 113 -3.25 6.21 8.49
CA TRP A 113 -2.15 5.93 7.59
C TRP A 113 -2.61 5.92 6.13
N CYS A 114 -1.77 6.43 5.22
CA CYS A 114 -2.12 6.58 3.81
C CYS A 114 -2.50 5.26 3.16
N TYR A 115 -1.71 4.19 3.34
CA TYR A 115 -2.04 2.87 2.78
C TYR A 115 -3.36 2.33 3.32
N CYS A 116 -3.62 2.43 4.62
CA CYS A 116 -4.89 1.96 5.17
C CYS A 116 -6.07 2.73 4.58
N ARG A 117 -6.06 4.07 4.61
CA ARG A 117 -7.20 4.81 4.07
C ARG A 117 -7.38 4.59 2.57
N LEU A 118 -6.28 4.51 1.80
CA LEU A 118 -6.35 4.40 0.34
C LEU A 118 -6.78 3.01 -0.12
N VAL A 119 -6.46 1.95 0.62
CA VAL A 119 -7.01 0.62 0.34
C VAL A 119 -8.49 0.54 0.74
N TYR A 120 -8.86 1.03 1.93
CA TYR A 120 -10.25 0.97 2.40
C TYR A 120 -11.19 1.91 1.64
N MET A 121 -10.67 2.92 0.93
CA MET A 121 -11.46 3.85 0.11
C MET A 121 -12.25 3.14 -1.00
N PRO A 122 -11.61 2.51 -2.00
CA PRO A 122 -12.32 1.78 -3.04
C PRO A 122 -13.02 0.53 -2.49
N MET A 123 -12.50 -0.14 -1.45
CA MET A 123 -13.24 -1.23 -0.79
C MET A 123 -14.58 -0.77 -0.24
N SER A 124 -14.62 0.40 0.44
CA SER A 124 -15.86 0.98 0.97
C SER A 124 -16.83 1.43 -0.12
N TYR A 125 -16.31 1.93 -1.26
CA TYR A 125 -17.11 2.26 -2.43
C TYR A 125 -17.80 1.02 -3.01
N LEU A 126 -17.03 -0.04 -3.28
CA LEU A 126 -17.52 -1.30 -3.82
C LEU A 126 -18.49 -2.00 -2.85
N TYR A 127 -18.17 -1.98 -1.54
CA TYR A 127 -19.06 -2.45 -0.48
C TYR A 127 -20.38 -1.67 -0.48
N GLY A 128 -20.33 -0.35 -0.46
CA GLY A 128 -21.51 0.52 -0.44
C GLY A 128 -22.40 0.39 -1.68
N LYS A 129 -21.79 0.12 -2.84
CA LYS A 129 -22.49 -0.24 -4.09
C LYS A 129 -23.02 -1.68 -4.10
N ARG A 130 -22.54 -2.54 -3.19
CA ARG A 130 -22.75 -4.00 -3.21
C ARG A 130 -22.37 -4.59 -4.56
N PHE A 131 -21.24 -4.12 -5.12
CA PHE A 131 -20.81 -4.56 -6.44
C PHE A 131 -20.46 -6.05 -6.42
N VAL A 132 -20.96 -6.78 -7.41
CA VAL A 132 -20.65 -8.19 -7.65
C VAL A 132 -20.44 -8.37 -9.15
N GLY A 133 -19.33 -9.01 -9.52
CA GLY A 133 -19.01 -9.35 -10.89
C GLY A 133 -20.03 -10.29 -11.53
N PRO A 134 -19.99 -10.46 -12.86
CA PRO A 134 -20.92 -11.33 -13.56
C PRO A 134 -20.78 -12.80 -13.12
N SER A 135 -21.91 -13.47 -12.94
CA SER A 135 -21.95 -14.92 -12.66
C SER A 135 -21.60 -15.71 -13.92
N THR A 136 -20.33 -16.09 -14.07
CA THR A 136 -19.85 -16.91 -15.19
C THR A 136 -19.83 -18.40 -14.84
N PRO A 137 -19.73 -19.33 -15.83
CA PRO A 137 -19.56 -20.76 -15.54
C PRO A 137 -18.37 -21.06 -14.62
N LEU A 138 -17.27 -20.29 -14.76
CA LEU A 138 -16.12 -20.42 -13.87
C LEU A 138 -16.47 -20.04 -12.42
N ILE A 139 -17.21 -18.95 -12.21
CA ILE A 139 -17.63 -18.53 -10.86
C ILE A 139 -18.55 -19.59 -10.23
N LEU A 140 -19.48 -20.17 -11.01
CA LEU A 140 -20.34 -21.24 -10.52
C LEU A 140 -19.54 -22.49 -10.13
N SER A 141 -18.58 -22.91 -10.97
CA SER A 141 -17.65 -24.01 -10.67
C SER A 141 -16.85 -23.75 -9.39
N LEU A 142 -16.32 -22.54 -9.22
CA LEU A 142 -15.56 -22.15 -8.01
C LEU A 142 -16.41 -22.21 -6.74
N ARG A 143 -17.72 -21.92 -6.80
CA ARG A 143 -18.63 -22.06 -5.65
C ARG A 143 -18.80 -23.52 -5.22
N GLU A 144 -18.73 -24.47 -6.15
CA GLU A 144 -18.75 -25.90 -5.86
C GLU A 144 -17.40 -26.41 -5.35
N GLU A 145 -16.30 -25.83 -5.86
CA GLU A 145 -14.93 -26.26 -5.56
C GLU A 145 -14.41 -25.78 -4.19
N LEU A 146 -14.84 -24.60 -3.72
CA LEU A 146 -14.21 -23.87 -2.61
C LEU A 146 -14.95 -23.94 -1.28
N TYR A 147 -16.08 -24.63 -1.21
CA TYR A 147 -16.93 -24.74 -0.02
C TYR A 147 -17.15 -26.20 0.40
N LEU A 148 -17.26 -26.44 1.72
CA LEU A 148 -17.59 -27.76 2.28
C LEU A 148 -19.08 -28.08 2.24
N GLU A 149 -19.92 -27.05 2.24
CA GLU A 149 -21.38 -27.12 2.14
C GLU A 149 -21.85 -26.42 0.86
N PRO A 150 -23.05 -26.73 0.33
CA PRO A 150 -23.59 -26.01 -0.81
C PRO A 150 -23.58 -24.49 -0.58
N TYR A 151 -23.14 -23.72 -1.57
CA TYR A 151 -22.95 -22.28 -1.48
C TYR A 151 -24.18 -21.53 -0.94
N GLU A 152 -25.38 -21.96 -1.35
CA GLU A 152 -26.66 -21.37 -0.94
C GLU A 152 -27.00 -21.62 0.53
N SER A 153 -26.39 -22.62 1.15
CA SER A 153 -26.61 -22.99 2.56
C SER A 153 -25.64 -22.29 3.53
N VAL A 154 -24.62 -21.61 3.02
CA VAL A 154 -23.59 -20.93 3.82
C VAL A 154 -24.21 -19.87 4.71
N ARG A 155 -23.89 -19.92 6.00
CA ARG A 155 -24.36 -18.96 7.00
C ARG A 155 -23.51 -17.69 7.02
N TRP A 156 -23.69 -16.83 6.01
CA TRP A 156 -22.88 -15.62 5.81
C TRP A 156 -22.70 -14.75 7.06
N ARG A 157 -23.77 -14.48 7.82
CA ARG A 157 -23.69 -13.67 9.04
C ARG A 157 -22.67 -14.21 10.06
N GLN A 158 -22.49 -15.54 10.14
CA GLN A 158 -21.52 -16.18 11.02
C GLN A 158 -20.11 -16.11 10.43
N ALA A 159 -19.98 -16.27 9.11
CA ALA A 159 -18.71 -16.19 8.39
C ALA A 159 -17.94 -14.88 8.62
N ARG A 160 -18.64 -13.79 8.96
CA ARG A 160 -18.07 -12.49 9.32
C ARG A 160 -16.97 -12.56 10.38
N HIS A 161 -17.15 -13.38 11.41
CA HIS A 161 -16.17 -13.54 12.49
C HIS A 161 -15.20 -14.70 12.28
N LEU A 162 -15.35 -15.48 11.20
CA LEU A 162 -14.45 -16.57 10.89
C LEU A 162 -13.17 -16.02 10.26
N CYS A 163 -12.03 -16.53 10.72
CA CYS A 163 -10.72 -16.31 10.13
C CYS A 163 -9.91 -17.59 10.36
N ALA A 164 -9.25 -18.11 9.33
CA ALA A 164 -8.42 -19.29 9.41
C ALA A 164 -7.24 -19.02 10.35
N ARG A 165 -6.79 -20.07 11.05
CA ARG A 165 -5.76 -19.94 12.09
C ARG A 165 -4.45 -19.44 11.50
N GLU A 166 -4.12 -19.90 10.30
CA GLU A 166 -2.93 -19.54 9.54
C GLU A 166 -2.87 -18.07 9.14
N ASP A 167 -4.03 -17.39 9.06
CA ASP A 167 -4.13 -15.97 8.70
C ASP A 167 -4.27 -15.07 9.95
N LEU A 168 -4.57 -15.62 11.12
CA LEU A 168 -4.91 -14.85 12.32
C LEU A 168 -3.65 -14.45 13.12
N TYR A 169 -2.95 -13.43 12.63
CA TYR A 169 -1.79 -12.83 13.31
C TYR A 169 -2.21 -11.79 14.38
N TYR A 170 -3.18 -10.94 14.05
CA TYR A 170 -3.70 -9.87 14.89
C TYR A 170 -5.19 -10.11 15.20
N PRO A 171 -5.53 -10.82 16.29
CA PRO A 171 -6.91 -11.14 16.60
C PRO A 171 -7.69 -9.92 17.06
N HIS A 172 -8.92 -9.78 16.57
CA HIS A 172 -9.81 -8.70 16.99
C HIS A 172 -10.12 -8.76 18.49
N SER A 173 -10.02 -7.60 19.15
CA SER A 173 -10.42 -7.47 20.56
C SER A 173 -11.94 -7.61 20.73
N LEU A 174 -12.40 -7.91 21.95
CA LEU A 174 -13.84 -7.94 22.26
C LEU A 174 -14.53 -6.60 21.99
N ILE A 175 -13.84 -5.48 22.25
CA ILE A 175 -14.34 -4.14 21.98
C ILE A 175 -14.54 -3.94 20.48
N GLN A 176 -13.55 -4.36 19.68
CA GLN A 176 -13.62 -4.25 18.24
C GLN A 176 -14.74 -5.10 17.65
N ASN A 177 -14.90 -6.35 18.12
CA ASN A 177 -16.02 -7.21 17.72
C ASN A 177 -17.37 -6.58 18.05
N PHE A 178 -17.52 -5.99 19.24
CA PHE A 178 -18.73 -5.27 19.63
C PHE A 178 -19.02 -4.07 18.72
N LEU A 179 -17.99 -3.31 18.33
CA LEU A 179 -18.13 -2.19 17.40
C LEU A 179 -18.58 -2.68 16.01
N TRP A 180 -17.95 -3.74 15.48
CA TRP A 180 -18.34 -4.33 14.20
C TRP A 180 -19.77 -4.88 14.22
N ASP A 181 -20.18 -5.51 15.31
CA ASP A 181 -21.56 -6.00 15.50
C ASP A 181 -22.57 -4.87 15.58
N SER A 182 -22.23 -3.79 16.27
CA SER A 182 -23.08 -2.61 16.35
C SER A 182 -23.25 -1.98 14.96
N LEU A 183 -22.16 -1.84 14.20
CA LEU A 183 -22.21 -1.33 12.83
C LEU A 183 -23.05 -2.23 11.92
N TYR A 184 -22.91 -3.55 12.05
CA TYR A 184 -23.59 -4.51 11.19
C TYR A 184 -25.08 -4.64 11.51
N LEU A 185 -25.45 -4.67 12.79
CA LEU A 185 -26.83 -4.91 13.22
C LEU A 185 -27.68 -3.64 13.24
N ILE A 186 -27.05 -2.49 13.37
CA ILE A 186 -27.76 -1.20 13.55
C ILE A 186 -27.46 -0.28 12.37
N SER A 187 -26.21 0.11 12.17
CA SER A 187 -25.85 1.15 11.19
C SER A 187 -26.11 0.71 9.76
N GLU A 188 -25.71 -0.50 9.36
CA GLU A 188 -25.90 -0.98 8.00
C GLU A 188 -27.39 -1.10 7.60
N PRO A 189 -28.28 -1.73 8.40
CA PRO A 189 -29.71 -1.75 8.11
C PRO A 189 -30.35 -0.34 8.05
N LEU A 190 -29.84 0.61 8.84
CA LEU A 190 -30.31 1.99 8.81
C LEU A 190 -29.89 2.67 7.49
N LEU A 191 -28.60 2.58 7.14
CA LEU A 191 -27.98 3.28 6.00
C LEU A 191 -28.33 2.67 4.64
N THR A 192 -28.70 1.38 4.60
CA THR A 192 -29.16 0.71 3.37
C THR A 192 -30.64 0.97 3.05
N ARG A 193 -31.42 1.51 3.98
CA ARG A 193 -32.86 1.75 3.81
C ARG A 193 -33.18 3.21 3.48
N TRP A 194 -34.34 3.43 2.86
CA TRP A 194 -34.87 4.77 2.66
C TRP A 194 -35.20 5.43 4.02
N PRO A 195 -34.91 6.73 4.23
CA PRO A 195 -34.34 7.69 3.28
C PRO A 195 -32.80 7.76 3.29
N PHE A 196 -32.14 7.15 4.27
CA PHE A 196 -30.69 7.29 4.49
C PHE A 196 -29.84 6.78 3.32
N ASN A 197 -30.28 5.73 2.63
CA ASN A 197 -29.59 5.23 1.45
C ASN A 197 -29.52 6.31 0.33
N GLN A 198 -30.66 6.96 0.06
CA GLN A 198 -30.74 7.95 -1.01
C GLN A 198 -30.05 9.27 -0.66
N LEU A 199 -30.03 9.67 0.61
CA LEU A 199 -29.51 10.96 1.04
C LEU A 199 -28.06 10.88 1.55
N ILE A 200 -27.76 9.89 2.39
CA ILE A 200 -26.46 9.76 3.06
C ILE A 200 -25.53 8.83 2.28
N ARG A 201 -25.95 7.58 2.02
CA ARG A 201 -25.10 6.60 1.33
C ARG A 201 -24.73 7.05 -0.07
N LYS A 202 -25.69 7.57 -0.84
CA LYS A 202 -25.42 8.15 -2.16
C LYS A 202 -24.38 9.26 -2.12
N LYS A 203 -24.55 10.23 -1.21
CA LYS A 203 -23.57 11.32 -1.02
C LYS A 203 -22.20 10.79 -0.60
N ALA A 204 -22.17 9.80 0.28
CA ALA A 204 -20.93 9.17 0.72
C ALA A 204 -20.20 8.48 -0.43
N LEU A 205 -20.92 7.77 -1.30
CA LEU A 205 -20.35 7.16 -2.51
C LEU A 205 -19.81 8.21 -3.50
N GLU A 206 -20.52 9.33 -3.69
CA GLU A 206 -20.06 10.44 -4.54
C GLU A 206 -18.76 11.06 -4.00
N VAL A 207 -18.69 11.29 -2.68
CA VAL A 207 -17.47 11.80 -2.02
C VAL A 207 -16.32 10.80 -2.11
N THR A 208 -16.60 9.50 -1.89
CA THR A 208 -15.59 8.44 -1.99
C THR A 208 -15.02 8.38 -3.40
N MET A 209 -15.87 8.39 -4.44
CA MET A 209 -15.43 8.34 -5.83
C MET A 209 -14.66 9.60 -6.25
N LYS A 210 -15.01 10.77 -5.69
CA LYS A 210 -14.23 12.00 -5.85
C LYS A 210 -12.80 11.85 -5.31
N HIS A 211 -12.63 11.22 -4.15
CA HIS A 211 -11.30 10.96 -3.62
C HIS A 211 -10.53 9.93 -4.48
N ILE A 212 -11.21 8.88 -4.97
CA ILE A 212 -10.58 7.90 -5.89
C ILE A 212 -10.04 8.60 -7.14
N HIS A 213 -10.87 9.38 -7.84
CA HIS A 213 -10.42 10.14 -9.02
C HIS A 213 -9.28 11.10 -8.71
N TYR A 214 -9.32 11.74 -7.53
CA TYR A 214 -8.26 12.65 -7.11
C TYR A 214 -6.91 11.93 -6.95
N GLU A 215 -6.89 10.75 -6.34
CA GLU A 215 -5.68 9.95 -6.16
C GLU A 215 -5.19 9.36 -7.47
N ASP A 216 -6.11 8.93 -8.33
CA ASP A 216 -5.82 8.47 -9.68
C ASP A 216 -5.14 9.57 -10.51
N GLU A 217 -5.68 10.79 -10.52
CA GLU A 217 -5.09 11.91 -11.23
C GLU A 217 -3.74 12.33 -10.63
N SER A 218 -3.63 12.38 -9.30
CA SER A 218 -2.42 12.81 -8.59
C SER A 218 -1.22 11.88 -8.78
N SER A 219 -1.48 10.60 -9.03
CA SER A 219 -0.47 9.55 -9.26
C SER A 219 -0.38 9.12 -10.72
N ARG A 220 -1.06 9.83 -11.64
CA ARG A 220 -1.12 9.48 -13.07
C ARG A 220 -1.58 8.03 -13.30
N TYR A 221 -2.54 7.59 -12.48
CA TYR A 221 -3.18 6.28 -12.45
C TYR A 221 -2.26 5.13 -12.05
N ILE A 222 -1.06 5.45 -11.50
CA ILE A 222 -0.16 4.48 -10.87
C ILE A 222 -0.68 4.11 -9.49
N THR A 223 -1.21 5.07 -8.73
CA THR A 223 -1.72 4.89 -7.36
C THR A 223 -0.64 4.57 -6.32
N ILE A 224 -0.96 4.45 -5.02
CA ILE A 224 0.05 4.25 -3.94
C ILE A 224 0.50 2.79 -3.81
N GLY A 225 -0.10 1.84 -4.53
CA GLY A 225 0.37 0.46 -4.52
C GLY A 225 -0.54 -0.51 -5.26
N CYS A 226 -0.09 -1.75 -5.44
CA CYS A 226 -0.76 -2.71 -6.33
C CYS A 226 -2.18 -3.10 -5.90
N VAL A 227 -2.42 -3.21 -4.58
CA VAL A 227 -3.74 -3.54 -4.04
C VAL A 227 -4.74 -2.43 -4.36
N GLU A 228 -4.35 -1.19 -4.09
CA GLU A 228 -5.18 -0.02 -4.34
C GLU A 228 -5.32 0.27 -5.84
N LYS A 229 -4.26 0.11 -6.63
CA LYS A 229 -4.29 0.15 -8.10
C LYS A 229 -5.40 -0.70 -8.70
N ALA A 230 -5.52 -1.95 -8.24
CA ALA A 230 -6.52 -2.88 -8.74
C ALA A 230 -7.94 -2.46 -8.34
N LEU A 231 -8.11 -1.98 -7.10
CA LEU A 231 -9.41 -1.58 -6.55
C LEU A 231 -9.92 -0.23 -7.11
N CYS A 232 -9.04 0.75 -7.29
CA CYS A 232 -9.38 2.04 -7.92
C CYS A 232 -9.69 1.85 -9.40
N MET A 233 -8.90 1.05 -10.12
CA MET A 233 -9.22 0.67 -11.51
C MET A 233 -10.58 0.00 -11.62
N LEU A 234 -10.90 -0.94 -10.72
CA LEU A 234 -12.21 -1.57 -10.68
C LEU A 234 -13.31 -0.56 -10.34
N SER A 235 -13.09 0.33 -9.38
CA SER A 235 -14.08 1.34 -8.99
C SER A 235 -14.41 2.28 -10.14
N CYS A 236 -13.40 2.72 -10.90
CA CYS A 236 -13.55 3.49 -12.14
C CYS A 236 -14.32 2.70 -13.22
N TRP A 237 -14.07 1.40 -13.38
CA TRP A 237 -14.86 0.55 -14.29
C TRP A 237 -16.32 0.39 -13.84
N VAL A 238 -16.57 0.25 -12.53
CA VAL A 238 -17.92 0.15 -11.97
C VAL A 238 -18.70 1.46 -12.12
N GLU A 239 -18.01 2.60 -12.04
CA GLU A 239 -18.62 3.92 -12.30
C GLU A 239 -18.94 4.11 -13.78
N ASP A 240 -17.95 3.91 -14.67
CA ASP A 240 -18.08 4.05 -16.11
C ASP A 240 -17.10 3.10 -16.85
N PRO A 241 -17.59 1.95 -17.35
CA PRO A 241 -16.76 0.98 -18.08
C PRO A 241 -16.09 1.54 -19.34
N ASP A 242 -16.67 2.57 -19.95
CA ASP A 242 -16.16 3.22 -21.16
C ASP A 242 -15.40 4.53 -20.85
N GLY A 243 -15.29 4.87 -19.56
CA GLY A 243 -14.72 6.10 -19.06
C GLY A 243 -13.23 6.25 -19.33
N VAL A 244 -12.78 7.51 -19.43
CA VAL A 244 -11.37 7.84 -19.65
C VAL A 244 -10.50 7.40 -18.48
N ALA A 245 -11.00 7.48 -17.24
CA ALA A 245 -10.28 7.06 -16.04
C ALA A 245 -9.91 5.57 -16.09
N PHE A 246 -10.86 4.69 -16.43
CA PHE A 246 -10.60 3.26 -16.58
C PHE A 246 -9.57 2.98 -17.69
N LYS A 247 -9.67 3.66 -18.84
CA LYS A 247 -8.71 3.50 -19.94
C LYS A 247 -7.29 3.92 -19.54
N ARG A 248 -7.15 4.99 -18.75
CA ARG A 248 -5.84 5.44 -18.22
C ARG A 248 -5.27 4.43 -17.22
N HIS A 249 -6.10 3.85 -16.36
CA HIS A 249 -5.64 2.76 -15.49
C HIS A 249 -5.18 1.53 -16.25
N LEU A 250 -5.88 1.14 -17.33
CA LEU A 250 -5.47 0.00 -18.17
C LEU A 250 -4.10 0.24 -18.80
N ALA A 251 -3.81 1.47 -19.22
CA ALA A 251 -2.51 1.84 -19.79
C ALA A 251 -1.36 1.72 -18.77
N ARG A 252 -1.65 1.81 -17.47
CA ARG A 252 -0.69 1.69 -16.36
C ARG A 252 -0.58 0.28 -15.77
N VAL A 253 -1.33 -0.71 -16.26
CA VAL A 253 -1.19 -2.10 -15.79
C VAL A 253 0.21 -2.68 -16.05
N PRO A 254 0.85 -2.45 -17.22
CA PRO A 254 2.20 -2.96 -17.47
C PRO A 254 3.26 -2.48 -16.47
N ASP A 255 3.11 -1.28 -15.92
CA ASP A 255 4.03 -0.67 -14.94
C ASP A 255 4.18 -1.55 -13.68
N TYR A 256 3.17 -2.39 -13.40
CA TYR A 256 3.11 -3.30 -12.25
C TYR A 256 3.61 -4.70 -12.56
N LEU A 257 3.91 -5.04 -13.82
CA LEU A 257 4.22 -6.41 -14.23
C LEU A 257 5.72 -6.60 -14.42
N TRP A 258 6.29 -7.58 -13.72
CA TRP A 258 7.70 -7.90 -13.77
C TRP A 258 7.94 -9.35 -14.15
N VAL A 259 8.80 -9.57 -15.15
CA VAL A 259 9.26 -10.90 -15.52
C VAL A 259 10.56 -11.19 -14.77
N GLY A 260 10.48 -12.08 -13.79
CA GLY A 260 11.63 -12.63 -13.07
C GLY A 260 12.03 -14.01 -13.60
N GLU A 261 13.11 -14.57 -13.03
CA GLU A 261 13.59 -15.93 -13.32
C GLU A 261 12.56 -17.03 -13.02
N ASP A 262 11.65 -16.72 -12.10
CA ASP A 262 10.59 -17.58 -11.58
C ASP A 262 9.23 -17.35 -12.27
N GLY A 263 9.14 -16.44 -13.24
CA GLY A 263 7.92 -16.11 -13.98
C GLY A 263 7.50 -14.65 -13.83
N MET A 264 6.27 -14.33 -14.26
CA MET A 264 5.72 -12.98 -14.20
C MET A 264 4.95 -12.74 -12.90
N LYS A 265 5.34 -11.69 -12.17
CA LYS A 265 4.71 -11.27 -10.91
C LYS A 265 4.20 -9.83 -10.99
N VAL A 266 3.25 -9.52 -10.11
CA VAL A 266 2.78 -8.15 -9.89
C VAL A 266 3.67 -7.54 -8.80
N GLN A 267 4.44 -6.52 -9.16
CA GLN A 267 5.12 -5.66 -8.20
C GLN A 267 4.14 -4.63 -7.63
N SER A 268 4.61 -3.74 -6.77
CA SER A 268 3.94 -2.44 -6.58
C SER A 268 4.31 -1.53 -7.78
N PHE A 269 4.69 -0.28 -7.55
CA PHE A 269 5.13 0.68 -8.57
C PHE A 269 6.66 0.65 -8.83
N GLY A 270 7.37 -0.37 -8.36
CA GLY A 270 8.83 -0.54 -8.46
C GLY A 270 9.65 0.20 -7.39
N SER A 271 10.98 0.01 -7.38
CA SER A 271 11.96 0.57 -6.43
C SER A 271 13.06 1.41 -7.09
N GLN A 272 12.81 1.91 -8.31
CA GLN A 272 13.82 2.45 -9.23
C GLN A 272 14.67 3.56 -8.59
N LEU A 273 14.05 4.54 -7.93
CA LEU A 273 14.79 5.61 -7.27
C LEU A 273 15.50 5.11 -6.02
N TRP A 274 14.82 4.33 -5.18
CA TRP A 274 15.42 3.77 -3.98
C TRP A 274 16.73 3.03 -4.31
N ASP A 275 16.70 2.14 -5.29
CA ASP A 275 17.86 1.38 -5.74
C ASP A 275 18.92 2.28 -6.40
N ALA A 276 18.50 3.25 -7.22
CA ALA A 276 19.42 4.18 -7.86
C ALA A 276 20.17 5.06 -6.84
N THR A 277 19.51 5.49 -5.77
CA THR A 277 20.13 6.33 -4.72
C THR A 277 21.13 5.54 -3.88
N PHE A 278 20.83 4.29 -3.52
CA PHE A 278 21.81 3.44 -2.83
C PHE A 278 22.94 3.02 -3.75
N GLY A 279 22.65 2.67 -5.00
CA GLY A 279 23.66 2.38 -6.02
C GLY A 279 24.62 3.55 -6.23
N PHE A 280 24.09 4.78 -6.30
CA PHE A 280 24.90 6.00 -6.36
C PHE A 280 25.82 6.12 -5.15
N GLN A 281 25.26 6.02 -3.93
CA GLN A 281 26.04 6.16 -2.70
C GLN A 281 27.14 5.11 -2.60
N ALA A 282 26.82 3.83 -2.85
CA ALA A 282 27.79 2.75 -2.83
C ALA A 282 28.93 2.98 -3.83
N LEU A 283 28.60 3.31 -5.08
CA LEU A 283 29.61 3.60 -6.10
C LEU A 283 30.45 4.82 -5.73
N PHE A 284 29.82 5.89 -5.26
CA PHE A 284 30.52 7.11 -4.84
C PHE A 284 31.51 6.83 -3.70
N THR A 285 31.12 6.03 -2.71
CA THR A 285 31.96 5.68 -1.56
C THR A 285 33.03 4.62 -1.85
N SER A 286 32.92 3.88 -2.94
CA SER A 286 33.89 2.83 -3.29
C SER A 286 35.21 3.37 -3.83
N GLU A 287 35.27 4.66 -4.18
CA GLU A 287 36.46 5.35 -4.69
C GLU A 287 37.15 4.64 -5.88
N LEU A 288 36.38 3.87 -6.68
CA LEU A 288 36.87 3.12 -7.85
C LEU A 288 37.38 4.00 -9.01
N GLY A 289 37.53 5.31 -8.81
CA GLY A 289 38.19 6.22 -9.73
C GLY A 289 37.40 6.56 -10.99
N GLU A 290 38.12 6.74 -12.11
CA GLU A 290 37.56 7.26 -13.38
C GLU A 290 36.53 6.32 -14.02
N GLU A 291 36.64 5.01 -13.82
CA GLU A 291 35.81 4.01 -14.52
C GLU A 291 34.32 4.13 -14.20
N ILE A 292 33.99 4.59 -12.99
CA ILE A 292 32.61 4.72 -12.52
C ILE A 292 32.01 6.10 -12.79
N LYS A 293 32.79 7.10 -13.21
CA LYS A 293 32.29 8.47 -13.42
C LYS A 293 31.11 8.56 -14.39
N PRO A 294 31.12 7.90 -15.57
CA PRO A 294 29.97 7.93 -16.47
C PRO A 294 28.72 7.33 -15.86
N THR A 295 28.88 6.29 -15.03
CA THR A 295 27.77 5.63 -14.32
C THR A 295 27.22 6.53 -13.22
N LEU A 296 28.09 7.19 -12.44
CA LEU A 296 27.69 8.17 -11.43
C LEU A 296 26.94 9.35 -12.05
N ALA A 297 27.42 9.90 -13.17
CA ALA A 297 26.76 11.00 -13.87
C ALA A 297 25.36 10.60 -14.38
N LYS A 298 25.21 9.40 -14.94
CA LYS A 298 23.89 8.88 -15.37
C LYS A 298 22.95 8.64 -14.19
N SER A 299 23.46 8.07 -13.11
CA SER A 299 22.68 7.83 -11.89
C SER A 299 22.23 9.15 -11.26
N PHE A 300 23.10 10.15 -11.18
CA PHE A 300 22.72 11.49 -10.71
C PHE A 300 21.70 12.17 -11.63
N ASP A 301 21.85 12.09 -12.95
CA ASP A 301 20.87 12.63 -13.90
C ASP A 301 19.49 11.97 -13.74
N PHE A 302 19.44 10.67 -13.51
CA PHE A 302 18.21 9.95 -13.19
C PHE A 302 17.60 10.46 -11.87
N ILE A 303 18.37 10.48 -10.77
CA ILE A 303 17.92 10.97 -9.47
C ILE A 303 17.38 12.41 -9.59
N LYS A 304 18.08 13.28 -10.32
CA LYS A 304 17.66 14.66 -10.58
C LYS A 304 16.30 14.73 -11.28
N LYS A 305 16.09 13.91 -12.31
CA LYS A 305 14.82 13.85 -13.06
C LYS A 305 13.67 13.24 -12.27
N CYS A 306 13.97 12.38 -11.30
CA CYS A 306 12.96 11.78 -10.42
C CYS A 306 12.42 12.74 -9.34
N GLN A 307 13.01 13.93 -9.17
CA GLN A 307 12.51 14.87 -8.16
C GLN A 307 11.11 15.36 -8.51
N VAL A 308 10.19 15.33 -7.53
CA VAL A 308 8.84 15.85 -7.69
C VAL A 308 8.88 17.37 -7.76
N VAL A 309 8.36 17.95 -8.85
CA VAL A 309 8.49 19.40 -9.12
C VAL A 309 7.27 20.23 -8.67
N ASP A 310 6.13 19.57 -8.47
CA ASP A 310 4.86 20.21 -8.11
C ASP A 310 4.21 19.50 -6.92
N ASN A 311 3.43 20.25 -6.13
CA ASN A 311 2.49 19.64 -5.18
C ASN A 311 1.31 19.03 -5.94
N PRO A 312 0.53 18.12 -5.32
CA PRO A 312 -0.68 17.61 -5.93
C PRO A 312 -1.65 18.76 -6.24
N ALA A 313 -2.45 18.61 -7.30
CA ALA A 313 -3.26 19.71 -7.81
C ALA A 313 -4.36 20.13 -6.82
N GLY A 314 -4.75 21.42 -6.88
CA GLY A 314 -5.89 21.95 -6.12
C GLY A 314 -5.70 21.95 -4.60
N ASP A 315 -6.79 21.73 -3.87
CA ASP A 315 -6.78 21.63 -2.40
C ASP A 315 -6.37 20.21 -1.95
N PHE A 316 -5.08 19.90 -2.11
CA PHE A 316 -4.53 18.58 -1.78
C PHE A 316 -4.60 18.26 -0.29
N MET A 317 -4.55 19.28 0.59
CA MET A 317 -4.74 19.10 2.02
C MET A 317 -6.18 18.68 2.37
N GLY A 318 -7.17 19.30 1.71
CA GLY A 318 -8.58 18.87 1.79
C GLY A 318 -8.82 17.46 1.23
N MET A 319 -7.91 16.96 0.39
CA MET A 319 -7.89 15.58 -0.12
C MET A 319 -6.97 14.66 0.70
N TYR A 320 -6.50 15.12 1.86
CA TYR A 320 -5.70 14.38 2.83
C TYR A 320 -4.27 14.07 2.42
N ARG A 321 -3.79 14.58 1.28
CA ARG A 321 -2.39 14.51 0.88
C ARG A 321 -1.52 15.44 1.72
N HIS A 322 -0.22 15.26 1.63
CA HIS A 322 0.80 16.15 2.16
C HIS A 322 1.55 16.86 1.04
N ILE A 323 2.37 17.86 1.39
CA ILE A 323 3.27 18.50 0.41
C ILE A 323 4.22 17.47 -0.20
N SER A 324 4.47 17.57 -1.51
CA SER A 324 5.37 16.68 -2.25
C SER A 324 6.38 17.43 -3.12
N LYS A 325 6.22 18.74 -3.32
CA LYS A 325 7.17 19.52 -4.11
C LYS A 325 8.56 19.46 -3.49
N GLY A 326 9.55 19.10 -4.31
CA GLY A 326 10.95 18.95 -3.91
C GLY A 326 11.28 17.57 -3.32
N SER A 327 10.29 16.70 -3.13
CA SER A 327 10.53 15.35 -2.59
C SER A 327 11.05 14.40 -3.66
N TRP A 328 11.37 13.20 -3.19
CA TRP A 328 11.59 12.02 -4.01
C TRP A 328 10.66 10.90 -3.56
N THR A 329 10.18 10.11 -4.50
CA THR A 329 9.29 8.96 -4.26
C THR A 329 10.11 7.67 -4.14
N PHE A 330 9.49 6.53 -3.87
CA PHE A 330 10.21 5.25 -3.86
C PHE A 330 10.59 4.73 -5.26
N SER A 331 9.80 5.06 -6.30
CA SER A 331 10.02 4.61 -7.69
C SER A 331 10.52 5.71 -8.60
N ASP A 332 9.63 6.59 -9.06
CA ASP A 332 9.93 7.66 -10.01
C ASP A 332 9.01 8.88 -9.81
N GLN A 333 9.22 9.92 -10.62
CA GLN A 333 8.49 11.18 -10.51
C GLN A 333 6.97 11.02 -10.73
N ASP A 334 6.56 10.10 -11.62
CA ASP A 334 5.15 9.95 -12.01
C ASP A 334 4.30 9.41 -10.85
N HIS A 335 4.88 8.60 -9.96
CA HIS A 335 4.19 8.09 -8.78
C HIS A 335 3.69 9.23 -7.86
N GLY A 336 4.46 10.32 -7.75
CA GLY A 336 4.04 11.56 -7.07
C GLY A 336 3.80 11.46 -5.55
N TRP A 337 3.98 10.30 -4.93
CA TRP A 337 3.91 10.12 -3.47
C TRP A 337 5.28 10.33 -2.84
N GLN A 338 5.39 11.38 -2.04
CA GLN A 338 6.60 11.72 -1.31
C GLN A 338 6.90 10.64 -0.25
N LEU A 339 8.18 10.34 -0.04
CA LEU A 339 8.62 9.45 1.04
C LEU A 339 9.85 10.05 1.73
N SER A 340 9.85 10.06 3.06
CA SER A 340 10.81 10.82 3.86
C SER A 340 12.25 10.31 3.72
N ASP A 341 12.47 9.00 3.82
CA ASP A 341 13.77 8.37 3.63
C ASP A 341 14.22 8.46 2.17
N CYS A 342 13.37 8.19 1.18
CA CYS A 342 13.70 8.40 -0.24
C CYS A 342 14.19 9.83 -0.49
N THR A 343 13.50 10.81 0.09
CA THR A 343 13.87 12.21 0.00
C THR A 343 15.21 12.49 0.67
N ALA A 344 15.47 11.92 1.85
CA ALA A 344 16.74 12.07 2.55
C ALA A 344 17.91 11.38 1.83
N GLU A 345 17.71 10.16 1.31
CA GLU A 345 18.69 9.38 0.57
C GLU A 345 19.04 10.06 -0.76
N ALA A 346 18.04 10.49 -1.53
CA ALA A 346 18.25 11.26 -2.76
C ALA A 346 18.92 12.61 -2.48
N LEU A 347 18.55 13.29 -1.39
CA LEU A 347 19.18 14.54 -0.97
C LEU A 347 20.69 14.33 -0.72
N LYS A 348 21.10 13.23 -0.06
CA LYS A 348 22.52 12.91 0.10
C LYS A 348 23.24 12.76 -1.23
N CYS A 349 22.67 12.00 -2.18
CA CYS A 349 23.23 11.84 -3.53
C CYS A 349 23.41 13.20 -4.23
N VAL A 350 22.40 14.06 -4.15
CA VAL A 350 22.47 15.41 -4.71
C VAL A 350 23.57 16.22 -4.04
N LEU A 351 23.69 16.19 -2.72
CA LEU A 351 24.73 16.92 -2.00
C LEU A 351 26.14 16.42 -2.33
N PHE A 352 26.32 15.10 -2.55
CA PHE A 352 27.59 14.54 -3.02
C PHE A 352 27.91 15.10 -4.42
N ALA A 353 26.94 15.09 -5.32
CA ALA A 353 27.08 15.65 -6.65
C ALA A 353 27.38 17.16 -6.63
N GLN A 354 26.80 17.92 -5.69
CA GLN A 354 27.10 19.35 -5.54
C GLN A 354 28.56 19.64 -5.19
N MET A 355 29.23 18.72 -4.48
CA MET A 355 30.65 18.85 -4.12
C MET A 355 31.60 18.42 -5.24
N LEU A 356 31.12 17.70 -6.26
CA LEU A 356 31.94 17.27 -7.40
C LEU A 356 32.08 18.36 -8.47
N PRO A 357 33.14 18.33 -9.30
CA PRO A 357 33.23 19.17 -10.50
C PRO A 357 32.10 18.84 -11.50
N THR A 358 31.57 19.87 -12.15
CA THR A 358 30.48 19.74 -13.15
C THR A 358 30.87 18.82 -14.29
N GLU A 359 32.15 18.78 -14.66
CA GLU A 359 32.70 17.92 -15.71
C GLU A 359 32.60 16.43 -15.36
N CYS A 360 32.53 16.09 -14.06
CA CYS A 360 32.44 14.72 -13.59
C CYS A 360 31.00 14.22 -13.46
N ILE A 361 30.06 15.10 -13.09
CA ILE A 361 28.70 14.71 -12.68
C ILE A 361 27.60 15.29 -13.57
N GLY A 362 27.92 16.28 -14.41
CA GLY A 362 26.96 17.02 -15.22
C GLY A 362 26.35 18.23 -14.49
N GLU A 363 25.30 18.79 -15.09
CA GLU A 363 24.61 19.97 -14.58
C GLU A 363 24.00 19.69 -13.19
N LYS A 364 24.44 20.49 -12.22
CA LYS A 364 24.01 20.44 -10.82
C LYS A 364 22.56 20.88 -10.64
N LEU A 365 21.90 20.35 -9.61
CA LEU A 365 20.53 20.72 -9.28
C LEU A 365 20.49 22.16 -8.73
N ASP A 366 19.44 22.90 -9.08
CA ASP A 366 19.19 24.24 -8.51
C ASP A 366 19.06 24.16 -6.98
N PRO A 367 19.83 24.95 -6.20
CA PRO A 367 19.73 24.98 -4.75
C PRO A 367 18.31 25.21 -4.21
N ARG A 368 17.46 25.93 -4.93
CA ARG A 368 16.06 26.13 -4.55
C ARG A 368 15.31 24.80 -4.43
N MET A 369 15.55 23.87 -5.34
CA MET A 369 14.93 22.54 -5.30
C MET A 369 15.50 21.66 -4.18
N ILE A 370 16.76 21.88 -3.78
CA ILE A 370 17.35 21.22 -2.60
C ILE A 370 16.67 21.73 -1.32
N PHE A 371 16.37 23.03 -1.25
CA PHE A 371 15.68 23.62 -0.10
C PHE A 371 14.23 23.13 0.03
N GLU A 372 13.54 22.88 -1.09
CA GLU A 372 12.22 22.25 -1.06
C GLU A 372 12.29 20.84 -0.45
N ALA A 373 13.30 20.03 -0.78
CA ALA A 373 13.51 18.72 -0.15
C ALA A 373 13.72 18.82 1.37
N VAL A 374 14.48 19.83 1.82
CA VAL A 374 14.66 20.12 3.25
C VAL A 374 13.33 20.48 3.93
N ASN A 375 12.47 21.25 3.26
CA ASN A 375 11.14 21.58 3.78
C ASN A 375 10.26 20.34 3.95
N ILE A 376 10.31 19.39 3.00
CA ILE A 376 9.60 18.11 3.10
C ILE A 376 10.04 17.34 4.34
N ILE A 377 11.35 17.08 4.49
CA ILE A 377 11.88 16.30 5.62
C ILE A 377 11.53 16.97 6.96
N LEU A 378 11.70 18.29 7.08
CA LEU A 378 11.34 19.03 8.30
C LEU A 378 9.85 18.93 8.63
N SER A 379 8.98 18.88 7.63
CA SER A 379 7.52 18.83 7.82
C SER A 379 7.00 17.50 8.35
N LEU A 380 7.81 16.43 8.30
CA LEU A 380 7.42 15.07 8.66
C LEU A 380 7.86 14.66 10.06
N GLN A 381 8.56 15.54 10.81
CA GLN A 381 9.00 15.23 12.18
C GLN A 381 7.80 15.06 13.10
N GLY A 382 7.70 13.88 13.70
CA GLY A 382 6.66 13.56 14.67
C GLY A 382 6.83 14.30 16.00
N PRO A 383 5.82 14.23 16.88
CA PRO A 383 5.86 14.86 18.19
C PRO A 383 6.99 14.31 19.08
N ARG A 384 7.36 13.03 18.91
CA ARG A 384 8.43 12.37 19.67
C ARG A 384 9.84 12.64 19.12
N GLY A 385 9.96 13.39 18.03
CA GLY A 385 11.26 13.72 17.42
C GLY A 385 11.69 12.78 16.29
N GLY A 386 11.08 11.60 16.19
CA GLY A 386 11.26 10.69 15.06
C GLY A 386 10.62 11.20 13.77
N LEU A 387 10.83 10.47 12.68
CA LEU A 387 10.35 10.82 11.36
C LEU A 387 9.37 9.78 10.84
N ALA A 388 8.23 10.26 10.37
CA ALA A 388 7.28 9.43 9.65
C ALA A 388 7.69 9.16 8.22
N GLY A 389 7.18 8.08 7.63
CA GLY A 389 7.43 7.73 6.23
C GLY A 389 6.71 8.67 5.27
N TRP A 390 5.38 8.57 5.20
CA TRP A 390 4.60 9.14 4.10
C TRP A 390 3.93 10.46 4.43
N GLU A 391 3.54 10.68 5.68
CA GLU A 391 2.80 11.87 6.10
C GLU A 391 3.06 12.22 7.57
N PRO A 392 2.72 13.42 8.03
CA PRO A 392 2.74 13.69 9.46
C PRO A 392 1.81 12.76 10.23
N ILE A 393 2.21 12.36 11.44
CA ILE A 393 1.38 11.56 12.34
C ILE A 393 0.17 12.41 12.77
N ARG A 394 -1.02 12.03 12.30
CA ARG A 394 -2.29 12.74 12.54
C ARG A 394 -3.25 11.97 13.48
N GLY A 395 -2.98 10.68 13.69
CA GLY A 395 -3.81 9.77 14.45
C GLY A 395 -3.23 9.45 15.83
N GLU A 396 -4.10 9.02 16.74
CA GLU A 396 -3.73 8.59 18.09
C GLU A 396 -3.47 7.08 18.12
N THR A 397 -2.51 6.63 18.94
CA THR A 397 -2.07 5.22 18.98
C THR A 397 -3.17 4.23 19.36
N TRP A 398 -4.20 4.67 20.10
CA TRP A 398 -5.32 3.80 20.44
C TRP A 398 -6.15 3.37 19.23
N LEU A 399 -6.06 4.10 18.10
CA LEU A 399 -6.73 3.73 16.85
C LEU A 399 -6.24 2.38 16.30
N GLU A 400 -5.02 1.96 16.62
CA GLU A 400 -4.51 0.62 16.24
C GLU A 400 -5.34 -0.51 16.86
N LYS A 401 -6.04 -0.27 17.98
CA LYS A 401 -6.99 -1.26 18.54
C LYS A 401 -8.22 -1.49 17.67
N LEU A 402 -8.42 -0.65 16.65
CA LEU A 402 -9.47 -0.77 15.65
C LEU A 402 -8.96 -1.35 14.34
N ASN A 403 -7.70 -1.84 14.30
CA ASN A 403 -7.10 -2.45 13.12
C ASN A 403 -8.02 -3.52 12.50
N PRO A 404 -8.60 -3.24 11.32
CA PRO A 404 -9.56 -4.14 10.68
C PRO A 404 -8.92 -5.36 10.02
N MET A 405 -7.59 -5.48 10.03
CA MET A 405 -6.82 -6.52 9.37
C MET A 405 -6.36 -7.59 10.34
N GLU A 406 -6.71 -8.84 10.02
CA GLU A 406 -6.39 -9.99 10.87
C GLU A 406 -4.94 -10.48 10.71
N PHE A 407 -4.25 -10.13 9.62
CA PHE A 407 -2.93 -10.67 9.29
C PHE A 407 -1.77 -9.66 9.35
N LEU A 408 -2.02 -8.37 9.59
CA LEU A 408 -0.98 -7.33 9.77
C LEU A 408 -1.22 -6.52 11.04
N GLU A 409 -0.17 -5.94 11.64
CA GLU A 409 -0.24 -4.99 12.76
C GLU A 409 0.34 -3.61 12.40
N ASN A 410 -0.02 -2.58 13.18
CA ASN A 410 0.45 -1.19 13.04
C ASN A 410 0.15 -0.59 11.65
N ILE A 411 -1.09 -0.74 11.22
CA ILE A 411 -1.53 -0.28 9.90
C ILE A 411 -2.58 0.84 9.96
N VAL A 412 -3.05 1.26 11.14
CA VAL A 412 -4.16 2.23 11.21
C VAL A 412 -3.66 3.67 11.16
N ILE A 413 -2.55 3.97 11.84
CA ILE A 413 -1.97 5.32 11.88
C ILE A 413 -0.54 5.31 11.34
N GLU A 414 -0.07 6.50 10.95
CA GLU A 414 1.34 6.67 10.61
C GLU A 414 2.19 6.67 11.90
N HIS A 415 3.40 6.12 11.81
CA HIS A 415 4.32 5.98 12.94
C HIS A 415 5.65 6.68 12.67
N ASP A 416 6.44 6.88 13.73
CA ASP A 416 7.84 7.30 13.60
C ASP A 416 8.70 6.05 13.34
N TYR A 417 9.65 6.10 12.41
CA TYR A 417 10.51 4.97 12.05
C TYR A 417 11.99 5.26 12.31
N VAL A 418 12.74 4.25 12.76
CA VAL A 418 14.18 4.38 13.05
C VAL A 418 14.96 4.68 11.76
N GLU A 419 14.57 4.04 10.67
CA GLU A 419 15.18 4.12 9.34
C GLU A 419 14.99 5.51 8.75
N CYS A 420 13.75 5.99 8.70
CA CYS A 420 13.42 7.33 8.20
C CYS A 420 14.13 8.42 9.02
N THR A 421 14.16 8.27 10.34
CA THR A 421 14.83 9.22 11.25
C THR A 421 16.34 9.26 10.99
N SER A 422 16.97 8.09 10.91
CA SER A 422 18.41 7.95 10.64
C SER A 422 18.82 8.57 9.29
N SER A 423 18.09 8.22 8.21
CA SER A 423 18.33 8.78 6.88
C SER A 423 18.26 10.30 6.87
N ALA A 424 17.27 10.90 7.55
CA ALA A 424 17.14 12.35 7.64
C ALA A 424 18.26 13.02 8.45
N ILE A 425 18.71 12.43 9.57
CA ILE A 425 19.87 12.94 10.32
C ILE A 425 21.09 13.01 9.39
N HIS A 426 21.40 11.93 8.68
CA HIS A 426 22.53 11.89 7.76
C HIS A 426 22.39 12.92 6.62
N GLY A 427 21.20 13.01 6.03
CA GLY A 427 20.89 14.02 5.01
C GLY A 427 21.11 15.45 5.50
N PHE A 428 20.65 15.77 6.71
CA PHE A 428 20.79 17.11 7.27
C PHE A 428 22.19 17.46 7.77
N VAL A 429 22.91 16.52 8.39
CA VAL A 429 24.32 16.73 8.75
C VAL A 429 25.13 17.05 7.50
N MET A 430 24.87 16.37 6.39
CA MET A 430 25.51 16.65 5.12
C MET A 430 25.05 17.98 4.52
N PHE A 431 23.75 18.26 4.53
CA PHE A 431 23.18 19.52 4.02
C PHE A 431 23.80 20.74 4.71
N MET A 432 23.96 20.70 6.04
CA MET A 432 24.57 21.79 6.80
C MET A 432 26.05 22.03 6.46
N LYS A 433 26.77 21.03 5.93
CA LYS A 433 28.15 21.24 5.43
C LYS A 433 28.17 22.02 4.12
N VAL A 434 27.21 21.75 3.23
CA VAL A 434 27.13 22.38 1.90
C VAL A 434 26.42 23.75 1.98
N TYR A 435 25.41 23.89 2.84
CA TYR A 435 24.58 25.08 2.98
C TYR A 435 24.42 25.52 4.46
N PRO A 436 25.50 25.94 5.13
CA PRO A 436 25.52 26.16 6.59
C PRO A 436 24.59 27.27 7.11
N GLY A 437 24.13 28.17 6.24
CA GLY A 437 23.26 29.29 6.62
C GLY A 437 21.75 29.01 6.50
N HIS A 438 21.34 27.98 5.76
CA HIS A 438 19.92 27.77 5.44
C HIS A 438 19.21 27.00 6.56
N ARG A 439 18.23 27.62 7.23
CA ARG A 439 17.40 27.03 8.31
C ARG A 439 18.19 26.30 9.40
N LYS A 440 19.40 26.79 9.68
CA LYS A 440 20.37 26.15 10.58
C LYS A 440 19.75 25.79 11.94
N LYS A 441 19.06 26.73 12.56
CA LYS A 441 18.47 26.55 13.89
C LYS A 441 17.39 25.46 13.90
N GLU A 442 16.53 25.45 12.89
CA GLU A 442 15.50 24.42 12.76
C GLU A 442 16.10 23.03 12.52
N ILE A 443 17.14 22.94 11.69
CA ILE A 443 17.83 21.68 11.41
C ILE A 443 18.58 21.16 12.64
N GLU A 444 19.30 22.02 13.38
CA GLU A 444 19.96 21.63 14.64
C GLU A 444 18.95 21.13 15.67
N THR A 445 17.80 21.81 15.79
CA THR A 445 16.70 21.39 16.67
C THR A 445 16.10 20.06 16.23
N PHE A 446 15.90 19.87 14.91
CA PHE A 446 15.42 18.62 14.35
C PHE A 446 16.36 17.47 14.71
N ILE A 447 17.66 17.62 14.46
CA ILE A 447 18.66 16.57 14.71
C ILE A 447 18.70 16.21 16.19
N ALA A 448 18.69 17.19 17.09
CA ALA A 448 18.69 16.92 18.53
C ALA A 448 17.51 16.04 18.95
N ARG A 449 16.29 16.41 18.53
CA ARG A 449 15.07 15.63 18.83
C ARG A 449 15.07 14.25 18.16
N ALA A 450 15.63 14.15 16.96
CA ALA A 450 15.74 12.90 16.23
C ALA A 450 16.71 11.92 16.93
N VAL A 451 17.84 12.43 17.45
CA VAL A 451 18.77 11.62 18.27
C VAL A 451 18.12 11.18 19.57
N GLU A 452 17.44 12.08 20.29
CA GLU A 452 16.68 11.73 21.51
C GLU A 452 15.65 10.62 21.24
N TYR A 453 14.96 10.68 20.09
CA TYR A 453 14.04 9.63 19.66
C TYR A 453 14.75 8.28 19.48
N LEU A 454 15.88 8.26 18.76
CA LEU A 454 16.65 7.03 18.51
C LEU A 454 17.15 6.40 19.82
N GLU A 455 17.64 7.20 20.76
CA GLU A 455 18.06 6.74 22.08
C GLU A 455 16.88 6.18 22.90
N MET A 456 15.70 6.80 22.78
CA MET A 456 14.49 6.37 23.49
C MET A 456 13.97 5.00 23.00
N ILE A 457 14.06 4.71 21.70
CA ILE A 457 13.52 3.46 21.11
C ILE A 457 14.52 2.31 21.10
N GLN A 458 15.78 2.56 21.45
CA GLN A 458 16.80 1.52 21.50
C GLN A 458 16.46 0.49 22.60
N MET A 459 16.53 -0.78 22.23
CA MET A 459 16.27 -1.89 23.14
C MET A 459 17.45 -2.08 24.11
N PRO A 460 17.24 -2.71 25.29
CA PRO A 460 18.30 -2.91 26.27
C PRO A 460 19.51 -3.72 25.78
N ASP A 461 19.35 -4.52 24.72
CA ASP A 461 20.43 -5.29 24.08
C ASP A 461 21.22 -4.47 23.03
N GLY A 462 20.84 -3.20 22.82
CA GLY A 462 21.45 -2.29 21.87
C GLY A 462 20.83 -2.33 20.47
N SER A 463 19.91 -3.26 20.20
CA SER A 463 19.20 -3.31 18.92
C SER A 463 18.16 -2.19 18.80
N CYS A 464 17.81 -1.84 17.57
CA CYS A 464 16.64 -1.01 17.28
C CYS A 464 15.64 -1.83 16.49
N LEU A 465 14.38 -1.86 16.92
CA LEU A 465 13.35 -2.56 16.19
C LEU A 465 13.03 -1.80 14.90
N GLN A 466 13.22 -2.48 13.78
CA GLN A 466 12.66 -2.07 12.50
C GLN A 466 11.14 -2.33 12.55
N MET A 467 10.35 -1.26 12.55
CA MET A 467 8.89 -1.37 12.41
C MET A 467 8.56 -1.49 10.92
N VAL A 468 8.71 -2.70 10.36
CA VAL A 468 8.04 -3.01 9.09
C VAL A 468 6.56 -3.19 9.40
N ALA A 469 5.70 -2.49 8.68
CA ALA A 469 4.27 -2.76 8.73
C ALA A 469 4.04 -4.25 8.42
N GLY A 470 3.55 -4.99 9.42
CA GLY A 470 2.64 -6.09 9.17
C GLY A 470 3.11 -7.55 9.29
N VAL A 471 4.38 -7.88 9.46
CA VAL A 471 4.74 -9.28 9.83
C VAL A 471 5.92 -9.22 10.78
N ARG A 472 5.76 -9.61 12.06
CA ARG A 472 6.95 -10.01 12.83
C ARG A 472 7.56 -11.18 12.09
N ALA A 473 8.80 -11.04 11.64
CA ALA A 473 9.62 -12.18 11.30
C ALA A 473 9.59 -13.12 12.52
N THR A 474 8.82 -14.21 12.42
CA THR A 474 8.71 -15.24 13.45
C THR A 474 9.93 -16.12 13.47
#